data_AF-M7RCV9-F1
#
_entry.id   AF-M7RCV9-F1
#
_cell.length_a   1.000
_cell.length_b   1.000
_cell.length_c   1.000
_cell.angle_alpha   90.00
_cell.angle_beta   90.00
_cell.angle_gamma   90.00
#
_symmetry.space_group_name_H-M   'P 1'
#
loop_
_entity.id
_entity.type
_entity.pdbx_description
1 polymer ?
#
loop_
_entity_poly.entity_id
_entity_poly.type
_entity_poly.pdbx_seq_one_letter_code
_entity_poly.pdbx_strand_id
1 'polypeptide(L)'
;MTKHARFSLLPSFIIFSAALLAGCNDQGDTQAHAGEPQVTVHVVETAPLAVTTELPGRTSAFRIAEVRPQVSGIVLKRNFTEGSDVEAGQSLYQIDPATYQADYDSAKGELAKSEAAAAIAHLTVKRYVPLVGTKYISQQEYDQAIADARQADAAVVAAKAAVESALTLRIPKSPHPSAGV
;
A
#
# COMPACT_ATOMS: atom_id res chain seq x y z
N MET A 1 60.88 -96.37 35.86
CA MET A 1 59.90 -96.93 34.90
C MET A 1 59.79 -95.98 33.72
N THR A 2 59.85 -96.31 32.43
CA THR A 2 59.98 -97.53 31.60
C THR A 2 60.18 -96.97 30.17
N LYS A 3 61.30 -97.21 29.47
CA LYS A 3 61.45 -98.15 28.32
C LYS A 3 60.40 -97.97 27.22
N HIS A 4 60.64 -97.91 25.91
CA HIS A 4 61.76 -97.91 24.95
C HIS A 4 61.11 -97.66 23.57
N ALA A 5 61.80 -97.05 22.59
CA ALA A 5 61.66 -97.41 21.18
C ALA A 5 62.84 -96.87 20.36
N ARG A 6 63.60 -97.79 19.75
CA ARG A 6 64.67 -97.58 18.77
C ARG A 6 64.34 -98.44 17.55
N PHE A 7 64.39 -97.88 16.34
CA PHE A 7 64.58 -98.61 15.06
C PHE A 7 64.74 -97.58 13.91
N SER A 8 65.94 -97.20 13.44
CA SER A 8 66.87 -97.84 12.49
C SER A 8 66.40 -97.94 11.03
N LEU A 9 67.01 -97.18 10.11
CA LEU A 9 67.58 -97.61 8.80
C LEU A 9 68.12 -96.41 7.96
N LEU A 10 69.44 -96.15 8.11
CA LEU A 10 70.53 -95.95 7.13
C LEU A 10 70.22 -95.83 5.58
N PRO A 11 71.16 -95.39 4.70
CA PRO A 11 71.68 -94.03 4.44
C PRO A 11 71.85 -93.72 2.91
N SER A 12 71.48 -92.56 2.35
CA SER A 12 72.02 -92.17 1.02
C SER A 12 71.70 -90.72 0.63
N PHE A 13 72.45 -89.74 1.14
CA PHE A 13 72.53 -88.42 0.50
C PHE A 13 73.76 -87.64 0.97
N ILE A 14 74.92 -88.30 1.02
CA ILE A 14 76.23 -87.68 1.37
C ILE A 14 76.99 -87.23 0.10
N ILE A 15 76.33 -87.13 -1.07
CA ILE A 15 76.99 -86.84 -2.35
C ILE A 15 76.71 -85.40 -2.85
N PHE A 16 75.87 -84.59 -2.18
CA PHE A 16 75.43 -83.28 -2.72
C PHE A 16 76.04 -82.03 -2.06
N SER A 17 77.13 -82.15 -1.29
CA SER A 17 77.71 -81.03 -0.50
C SER A 17 79.05 -80.48 -1.00
N ALA A 18 79.50 -80.79 -2.21
CA ALA A 18 80.85 -80.39 -2.66
C ALA A 18 80.94 -79.64 -4.00
N ALA A 19 79.83 -79.16 -4.56
CA ALA A 19 79.88 -78.46 -5.85
C ALA A 19 79.09 -77.14 -5.81
N LEU A 20 79.84 -76.05 -5.99
CA LEU A 20 79.41 -74.77 -6.58
C LEU A 20 79.08 -73.63 -5.59
N LEU A 21 80.04 -73.33 -4.71
CA LEU A 21 80.44 -71.96 -4.35
C LEU A 21 81.03 -71.24 -5.59
N ALA A 22 80.18 -70.76 -6.51
CA ALA A 22 80.61 -69.91 -7.62
C ALA A 22 79.60 -68.80 -7.92
N GLY A 23 80.03 -67.54 -7.82
CA GLY A 23 79.45 -66.42 -8.58
C GLY A 23 78.93 -65.23 -7.77
N CYS A 24 79.79 -64.23 -7.55
CA CYS A 24 79.41 -62.83 -7.30
C CYS A 24 78.57 -62.26 -8.46
N ASN A 25 77.67 -61.32 -8.18
CA ASN A 25 77.29 -60.29 -9.16
C ASN A 25 77.10 -58.93 -8.47
N ASP A 26 77.90 -57.98 -8.91
CA ASP A 26 77.94 -56.57 -8.53
C ASP A 26 77.10 -55.81 -9.57
N GLN A 27 76.05 -55.09 -9.16
CA GLN A 27 75.19 -54.35 -10.08
C GLN A 27 74.65 -53.06 -9.44
N GLY A 28 75.48 -52.01 -9.51
CA GLY A 28 75.10 -50.69 -10.02
C GLY A 28 74.11 -49.87 -9.21
N ASP A 29 74.66 -48.96 -8.38
CA ASP A 29 74.01 -47.70 -8.02
C ASP A 29 73.49 -46.99 -9.29
N THR A 30 72.17 -46.80 -9.35
CA THR A 30 71.56 -45.87 -10.31
C THR A 30 70.81 -44.80 -9.51
N GLN A 31 71.45 -43.64 -9.37
CA GLN A 31 70.73 -42.40 -9.03
C GLN A 31 69.74 -42.12 -10.16
N ALA A 32 68.45 -42.38 -9.92
CA ALA A 32 67.41 -41.89 -10.79
C ALA A 32 67.27 -40.37 -10.58
N HIS A 33 67.43 -39.61 -11.66
CA HIS A 33 67.06 -38.20 -11.73
C HIS A 33 65.64 -38.02 -11.16
N ALA A 34 65.49 -37.12 -10.19
CA ALA A 34 64.18 -36.68 -9.76
C ALA A 34 63.49 -36.09 -11.00
N GLY A 35 62.48 -36.79 -11.54
CA GLY A 35 61.69 -36.29 -12.65
C GLY A 35 61.14 -34.92 -12.27
N GLU A 36 61.33 -33.94 -13.15
CA GLU A 36 60.84 -32.58 -12.91
C GLU A 36 59.34 -32.64 -12.58
N PRO A 37 58.90 -32.07 -11.45
CA PRO A 37 57.52 -32.18 -11.04
C PRO A 37 56.64 -31.52 -12.09
N GLN A 38 55.72 -32.29 -12.67
CA GLN A 38 54.76 -31.76 -13.63
C GLN A 38 53.79 -30.84 -12.90
N VAL A 39 53.83 -29.54 -13.24
CA VAL A 39 52.94 -28.54 -12.69
C VAL A 39 51.96 -28.05 -13.75
N THR A 40 50.67 -28.14 -13.44
CA THR A 40 49.63 -27.58 -14.28
C THR A 40 49.51 -26.10 -13.97
N VAL A 41 49.71 -25.24 -14.97
CA VAL A 41 49.51 -23.79 -14.87
C VAL A 41 48.20 -23.40 -15.53
N HIS A 42 47.38 -22.65 -14.81
CA HIS A 42 46.18 -22.00 -15.35
C HIS A 42 46.46 -20.50 -15.50
N VAL A 43 46.38 -19.98 -16.72
CA VAL A 43 46.47 -18.54 -17.00
C VAL A 43 45.10 -17.93 -16.74
N VAL A 44 44.99 -17.06 -15.74
CA VAL A 44 43.73 -16.38 -15.38
C VAL A 44 43.62 -15.10 -16.20
N GLU A 45 42.57 -14.99 -17.02
CA GLU A 45 42.24 -13.78 -17.75
C GLU A 45 41.17 -12.99 -16.99
N THR A 46 41.35 -11.67 -16.88
CA THR A 46 40.34 -10.79 -16.29
C THR A 46 39.16 -10.64 -17.24
N ALA A 47 38.05 -11.27 -16.88
CA ALA A 47 36.74 -11.04 -17.49
C ALA A 47 35.84 -10.31 -16.48
N PRO A 48 34.95 -9.42 -16.93
CA PRO A 48 33.98 -8.77 -16.06
C PRO A 48 33.03 -9.83 -15.47
N LEU A 49 33.06 -10.01 -14.15
CA LEU A 49 32.17 -10.88 -13.40
C LEU A 49 31.09 -10.05 -12.71
N ALA A 50 29.83 -10.21 -13.14
CA ALA A 50 28.71 -9.58 -12.47
C ALA A 50 28.43 -10.30 -11.15
N VAL A 51 28.79 -9.69 -10.02
CA VAL A 51 28.45 -10.17 -8.68
C VAL A 51 27.09 -9.59 -8.31
N THR A 52 26.05 -10.42 -8.31
CA THR A 52 24.72 -10.06 -7.80
C THR A 52 24.51 -10.62 -6.40
N THR A 53 23.77 -9.91 -5.57
CA THR A 53 23.37 -10.38 -4.24
C THR A 53 21.86 -10.42 -4.21
N GLU A 54 21.30 -11.61 -4.00
CA GLU A 54 19.86 -11.78 -3.85
C GLU A 54 19.44 -11.44 -2.42
N LEU A 55 18.57 -10.44 -2.29
CA LEU A 55 18.02 -10.00 -1.02
C LEU A 55 16.49 -10.16 -1.08
N PRO A 56 15.84 -10.69 -0.04
CA PRO A 56 14.39 -10.80 -0.02
C PRO A 56 13.76 -9.40 0.09
N GLY A 57 13.10 -8.96 -0.98
CA GLY A 57 12.28 -7.75 -1.01
C GLY A 57 10.79 -8.08 -0.89
N ARG A 58 10.02 -7.18 -0.25
CA ARG A 58 8.56 -7.16 -0.35
C ARG A 58 8.13 -5.83 -0.92
N THR A 59 7.26 -5.86 -1.92
CA THR A 59 6.65 -4.67 -2.50
C THR A 59 5.40 -4.29 -1.69
N SER A 60 5.20 -2.99 -1.47
CA SER A 60 3.97 -2.43 -0.90
C SER A 60 3.34 -1.47 -1.89
N ALA A 61 2.02 -1.27 -1.78
CA ALA A 61 1.33 -0.26 -2.58
C ALA A 61 1.93 1.13 -2.32
N PHE A 62 2.06 1.94 -3.38
CA PHE A 62 2.60 3.29 -3.28
C PHE A 62 1.69 4.22 -2.46
N ARG A 63 0.38 4.01 -2.55
CA ARG A 63 -0.66 4.67 -1.73
C ARG A 63 -1.74 3.66 -1.38
N ILE A 64 -2.22 3.73 -0.15
CA ILE A 64 -3.37 2.95 0.33
C ILE A 64 -4.42 3.97 0.75
N ALA A 65 -5.60 3.91 0.15
CA ALA A 65 -6.73 4.77 0.48
C ALA A 65 -7.92 3.90 0.86
N GLU A 66 -8.38 4.01 2.10
CA GLU A 66 -9.58 3.30 2.54
C GLU A 66 -10.83 4.07 2.12
N VAL A 67 -11.74 3.40 1.41
CA VAL A 67 -13.02 3.96 1.01
C VAL A 67 -14.00 3.85 2.18
N ARG A 68 -14.26 4.97 2.85
CA ARG A 68 -15.23 5.06 3.96
C ARG A 68 -16.38 6.00 3.59
N PRO A 69 -17.64 5.61 3.82
CA PRO A 69 -18.76 6.50 3.59
C PRO A 69 -18.70 7.68 4.57
N GLN A 70 -18.84 8.90 4.04
CA GLN A 70 -18.90 10.14 4.85
C GLN A 70 -20.30 10.40 5.41
N VAL A 71 -21.31 9.73 4.85
CA VAL A 71 -22.72 9.89 5.18
C VAL A 71 -23.35 8.50 5.40
N SER A 72 -24.28 8.41 6.34
CA SER A 72 -24.93 7.16 6.72
C SER A 72 -26.11 6.84 5.80
N GLY A 73 -26.21 5.61 5.31
CA GLY A 73 -27.39 5.21 4.53
C GLY A 73 -27.27 3.82 3.96
N ILE A 74 -28.30 3.43 3.20
CA ILE A 74 -28.33 2.13 2.51
C ILE A 74 -27.62 2.27 1.17
N VAL A 75 -26.71 1.36 0.87
CA VAL A 75 -26.05 1.28 -0.44
C VAL A 75 -27.05 0.68 -1.44
N LEU A 76 -27.49 1.49 -2.40
CA LEU A 76 -28.40 1.06 -3.48
C LEU A 76 -27.66 0.32 -4.59
N LYS A 77 -26.46 0.80 -4.95
CA LYS A 77 -25.72 0.27 -6.10
C LYS A 77 -24.22 0.39 -5.91
N ARG A 78 -23.48 -0.64 -6.34
CA ARG A 78 -22.05 -0.58 -6.57
C ARG A 78 -21.79 -0.24 -8.04
N ASN A 79 -20.97 0.77 -8.29
CA ASN A 79 -20.73 1.34 -9.60
C ASN A 79 -19.34 1.00 -10.17
N PHE A 80 -18.66 0.01 -9.58
CA PHE A 80 -17.37 -0.50 -10.05
C PHE A 80 -17.33 -2.04 -9.96
N THR A 81 -16.38 -2.62 -10.69
CA THR A 81 -16.09 -4.06 -10.65
C THR A 81 -14.97 -4.31 -9.66
N GLU A 82 -15.09 -5.34 -8.82
CA GLU A 82 -14.03 -5.65 -7.85
C GLU A 82 -12.72 -5.99 -8.58
N GLY A 83 -11.62 -5.34 -8.16
CA GLY A 83 -10.30 -5.51 -8.77
C GLY A 83 -10.06 -4.73 -10.07
N SER A 84 -10.99 -3.87 -10.51
CA SER A 84 -10.73 -2.94 -11.62
C SER A 84 -10.09 -1.64 -11.13
N ASP A 85 -9.26 -1.02 -11.96
CA ASP A 85 -8.81 0.36 -11.73
C ASP A 85 -9.99 1.32 -11.60
N VAL A 86 -9.96 2.18 -10.59
CA VAL A 86 -10.95 3.25 -10.40
C VAL A 86 -10.29 4.62 -10.53
N GLU A 87 -11.03 5.58 -11.08
CA GLU A 87 -10.55 6.96 -11.22
C GLU A 87 -10.87 7.79 -9.96
N ALA A 88 -10.02 8.78 -9.69
CA ALA A 88 -10.25 9.72 -8.61
C ALA A 88 -11.57 10.49 -8.83
N GLY A 89 -12.47 10.45 -7.84
CA GLY A 89 -13.78 11.11 -7.91
C GLY A 89 -14.88 10.29 -8.60
N GLN A 90 -14.58 9.09 -9.11
CA GLN A 90 -15.59 8.17 -9.61
C GLN A 90 -16.57 7.79 -8.48
N SER A 91 -17.86 7.75 -8.79
CA SER A 91 -18.88 7.21 -7.87
C SER A 91 -18.65 5.72 -7.72
N LEU A 92 -18.19 5.28 -6.54
CA LEU A 92 -17.97 3.86 -6.24
C LEU A 92 -19.26 3.21 -5.73
N TYR A 93 -19.97 3.92 -4.86
CA TYR A 93 -21.21 3.47 -4.24
C TYR A 93 -22.26 4.56 -4.34
N GLN A 94 -23.48 4.16 -4.72
CA GLN A 94 -24.66 5.00 -4.65
C GLN A 94 -25.38 4.70 -3.33
N ILE A 95 -25.46 5.69 -2.45
CA ILE A 95 -26.30 5.67 -1.25
C ILE A 95 -27.71 6.15 -1.64
N ASP A 96 -28.74 5.63 -0.97
CA ASP A 96 -30.12 6.07 -1.14
C ASP A 96 -30.25 7.58 -0.88
N PRO A 97 -30.60 8.40 -1.90
CA PRO A 97 -30.69 9.83 -1.73
C PRO A 97 -32.02 10.28 -1.11
N ALA A 98 -33.00 9.40 -0.89
CA ALA A 98 -34.37 9.81 -0.55
C ALA A 98 -34.45 10.72 0.69
N THR A 99 -33.75 10.36 1.77
CA THR A 99 -33.70 11.17 3.00
C THR A 99 -32.97 12.49 2.78
N TYR A 100 -31.81 12.45 2.12
CA TYR A 100 -31.01 13.64 1.81
C TYR A 100 -31.71 14.61 0.84
N GLN A 101 -32.50 14.08 -0.08
CA GLN A 101 -33.30 14.86 -1.01
C GLN A 101 -34.45 15.55 -0.28
N ALA A 102 -35.14 14.85 0.62
CA ALA A 102 -36.18 15.43 1.46
C ALA A 102 -35.63 16.56 2.36
N ASP A 103 -34.46 16.37 2.97
CA ASP A 103 -33.79 17.39 3.77
C ASP A 103 -33.39 18.62 2.96
N TYR A 104 -32.87 18.41 1.74
CA TYR A 104 -32.55 19.49 0.81
C TYR A 104 -33.79 20.28 0.39
N ASP A 105 -34.87 19.59 0.04
CA ASP A 105 -36.12 20.24 -0.38
C ASP A 105 -36.77 21.00 0.78
N SER A 106 -36.69 20.47 2.01
CA SER A 106 -37.11 21.16 3.23
C SER A 106 -36.30 22.45 3.47
N ALA A 107 -34.97 22.37 3.39
CA ALA A 107 -34.09 23.53 3.55
C ALA A 107 -34.35 24.60 2.46
N LYS A 108 -34.60 24.16 1.21
CA LYS A 108 -34.94 25.06 0.11
C LYS A 108 -36.30 25.74 0.34
N GLY A 109 -37.27 25.04 0.92
CA GLY A 109 -38.55 25.61 1.34
C GLY A 109 -38.38 26.70 2.39
N GLU A 110 -37.57 26.47 3.42
CA GLU A 110 -37.31 27.47 4.47
C GLU A 110 -36.52 28.68 3.93
N LEU A 111 -35.62 28.47 2.97
CA LEU A 111 -34.96 29.57 2.25
C LEU A 111 -35.98 30.44 1.52
N ALA A 112 -36.88 29.84 0.73
CA ALA A 112 -37.89 30.59 0.00
C ALA A 112 -38.82 31.40 0.93
N LYS A 113 -39.20 30.81 2.07
CA LYS A 113 -39.98 31.49 3.12
C LYS A 113 -39.21 32.68 3.72
N SER A 114 -37.93 32.50 4.02
CA SER A 114 -37.08 33.55 4.57
C SER A 114 -36.87 34.69 3.56
N GLU A 115 -36.65 34.36 2.29
CA GLU A 115 -36.51 35.35 1.20
C GLU A 115 -37.78 36.15 1.00
N ALA A 116 -38.96 35.50 1.07
CA ALA A 116 -40.25 36.19 1.02
C ALA A 116 -40.44 37.14 2.22
N ALA A 117 -40.08 36.71 3.43
CA ALA A 117 -40.15 37.55 4.63
C ALA A 117 -39.22 38.77 4.52
N ALA A 118 -37.97 38.56 4.07
CA ALA A 118 -37.03 39.65 3.83
C ALA A 118 -37.53 40.63 2.77
N ALA A 119 -38.09 40.13 1.67
CA ALA A 119 -38.67 41.00 0.63
C ALA A 119 -39.80 41.89 1.19
N ILE A 120 -40.69 41.35 2.02
CA ILE A 120 -41.75 42.13 2.67
C ILE A 120 -41.15 43.19 3.62
N ALA A 121 -40.18 42.82 4.44
CA ALA A 121 -39.52 43.74 5.37
C ALA A 121 -38.82 44.90 4.64
N HIS A 122 -38.08 44.61 3.56
CA HIS A 122 -37.45 45.62 2.70
C HIS A 122 -38.46 46.56 2.05
N LEU A 123 -39.60 46.04 1.60
CA LEU A 123 -40.69 46.87 1.06
C LEU A 123 -41.29 47.79 2.13
N THR A 124 -41.37 47.35 3.38
CA THR A 124 -41.80 48.20 4.51
C THR A 124 -40.80 49.33 4.78
N VAL A 125 -39.51 49.02 4.86
CA VAL A 125 -38.46 50.05 4.99
C VAL A 125 -38.53 51.05 3.83
N LYS A 126 -38.63 50.57 2.59
CA LYS A 126 -38.73 51.42 1.39
C LYS A 126 -39.96 52.34 1.43
N ARG A 127 -41.08 51.88 1.98
CA ARG A 127 -42.29 52.70 2.19
C ARG A 127 -42.09 53.75 3.29
N TYR A 128 -41.29 53.46 4.31
CA TYR A 128 -41.08 54.35 5.46
C TYR A 128 -40.05 55.46 5.21
N VAL A 129 -39.05 55.23 4.35
CA VAL A 129 -38.03 56.23 3.96
C VAL A 129 -38.63 57.61 3.62
N PRO A 130 -39.62 57.75 2.72
CA PRO A 130 -40.20 59.06 2.41
C PRO A 130 -41.12 59.63 3.52
N LEU A 131 -41.62 58.78 4.44
CA LEU A 131 -42.57 59.17 5.48
C LEU A 131 -41.88 59.76 6.73
N VAL A 132 -40.63 59.39 6.98
CA VAL A 132 -39.86 59.91 8.12
C VAL A 132 -39.54 61.41 7.96
N GLY A 133 -39.25 61.84 6.71
CA GLY A 133 -38.96 63.24 6.40
C GLY A 133 -40.17 64.16 6.47
N THR A 134 -41.37 63.59 6.34
CA THR A 134 -42.65 64.30 6.41
C THR A 134 -43.33 64.17 7.79
N LYS A 135 -42.67 63.52 8.77
CA LYS A 135 -43.14 63.29 10.15
C LYS A 135 -44.47 62.53 10.26
N TYR A 136 -44.83 61.72 9.27
CA TYR A 136 -46.01 60.83 9.34
C TYR A 136 -45.77 59.55 10.15
N ILE A 137 -44.51 59.23 10.41
CA ILE A 137 -44.08 58.10 11.26
C ILE A 137 -43.00 58.58 12.23
N SER A 138 -42.88 57.92 13.37
CA SER A 138 -41.81 58.17 14.34
C SER A 138 -40.47 57.61 13.85
N GLN A 139 -39.36 58.19 14.32
CA GLN A 139 -38.03 57.58 14.09
C GLN A 139 -37.94 56.17 14.66
N GLN A 140 -38.56 55.91 15.81
CA GLN A 140 -38.57 54.59 16.44
C GLN A 140 -39.21 53.52 15.53
N GLU A 141 -40.32 53.82 14.87
CA GLU A 141 -40.96 52.89 13.92
C GLU A 141 -40.10 52.63 12.68
N TYR A 142 -39.38 53.66 12.19
CA TYR A 142 -38.44 53.52 11.09
C TYR A 142 -37.25 52.64 11.47
N ASP A 143 -36.65 52.89 12.65
CA ASP A 143 -35.52 52.12 13.16
C ASP A 143 -35.92 50.67 13.44
N GLN A 144 -37.13 50.43 13.95
CA GLN A 144 -37.69 49.09 14.12
C GLN A 144 -37.84 48.38 12.77
N ALA A 145 -38.39 49.04 11.75
CA ALA A 145 -38.52 48.44 10.42
C ALA A 145 -37.14 48.08 9.79
N ILE A 146 -36.12 48.91 10.02
CA ILE A 146 -34.74 48.59 9.60
C ILE A 146 -34.21 47.38 10.37
N ALA A 147 -34.42 47.32 11.68
CA ALA A 147 -33.99 46.20 12.50
C ALA A 147 -34.65 44.89 12.03
N ASP A 148 -35.95 44.92 11.74
CA ASP A 148 -36.71 43.78 11.23
C ASP A 148 -36.19 43.33 9.84
N ALA A 149 -35.87 44.27 8.95
CA ALA A 149 -35.29 43.96 7.64
C ALA A 149 -33.91 43.30 7.78
N ARG A 150 -33.04 43.82 8.65
CA ARG A 150 -31.73 43.23 8.92
C ARG A 150 -31.84 41.84 9.56
N GLN A 151 -32.82 41.64 10.45
CA GLN A 151 -33.10 40.33 11.04
C GLN A 151 -33.58 39.34 9.97
N ALA A 152 -34.46 39.76 9.06
CA ALA A 152 -34.92 38.92 7.96
C ALA A 152 -33.78 38.59 6.98
N ASP A 153 -32.90 39.53 6.67
CA ASP A 153 -31.69 39.29 5.87
C ASP A 153 -30.77 38.26 6.53
N ALA A 154 -30.56 38.37 7.85
CA ALA A 154 -29.79 37.40 8.61
C ALA A 154 -30.43 36.01 8.55
N ALA A 155 -31.75 35.92 8.61
CA ALA A 155 -32.48 34.66 8.46
C ALA A 155 -32.29 34.04 7.06
N VAL A 156 -32.28 34.86 5.99
CA VAL A 156 -31.95 34.40 4.63
C VAL A 156 -30.54 33.83 4.56
N VAL A 157 -29.55 34.48 5.17
CA VAL A 157 -28.17 33.96 5.21
C VAL A 157 -28.11 32.62 5.94
N ALA A 158 -28.77 32.50 7.08
CA ALA A 158 -28.85 31.25 7.83
C ALA A 158 -29.52 30.13 7.02
N ALA A 159 -30.62 30.43 6.32
CA ALA A 159 -31.32 29.47 5.48
C ALA A 159 -30.47 29.05 4.26
N LYS A 160 -29.70 29.97 3.66
CA LYS A 160 -28.75 29.63 2.59
C LYS A 160 -27.68 28.66 3.07
N ALA A 161 -27.12 28.89 4.25
CA ALA A 161 -26.15 27.98 4.86
C ALA A 161 -26.77 26.60 5.14
N ALA A 162 -28.03 26.54 5.57
CA ALA A 162 -28.74 25.27 5.76
C ALA A 162 -28.91 24.50 4.44
N VAL A 163 -29.25 25.18 3.33
CA VAL A 163 -29.31 24.57 1.99
C VAL A 163 -27.95 24.04 1.54
N GLU A 164 -26.88 24.79 1.77
CA GLU A 164 -25.51 24.37 1.43
C GLU A 164 -25.07 23.14 2.25
N SER A 165 -25.41 23.11 3.54
CA SER A 165 -25.18 21.94 4.39
C SER A 165 -25.93 20.71 3.87
N ALA A 166 -27.21 20.85 3.50
CA ALA A 166 -28.00 19.77 2.93
C ALA A 166 -27.47 19.31 1.56
N LEU A 167 -26.97 20.24 0.72
CA LEU A 167 -26.35 19.93 -0.56
C LEU A 167 -25.08 19.09 -0.40
N THR A 168 -24.26 19.41 0.61
CA THR A 168 -23.02 18.68 0.92
C THR A 168 -23.32 17.21 1.28
N LEU A 169 -24.43 16.95 1.96
CA LEU A 169 -24.87 15.59 2.27
C LEU A 169 -25.44 14.85 1.05
N ARG A 170 -26.08 15.57 0.12
CA ARG A 170 -26.67 15.01 -1.10
C ARG A 170 -25.64 14.54 -2.11
N ILE A 171 -24.52 15.26 -2.24
CA ILE A 171 -23.44 14.87 -3.16
C ILE A 171 -22.49 13.96 -2.40
N PRO A 172 -22.44 12.64 -2.67
CA PRO A 172 -21.37 11.80 -2.16
C PRO A 172 -20.06 12.25 -2.83
N LYS A 173 -19.37 13.22 -2.22
CA LYS A 173 -18.04 13.61 -2.66
C LYS A 173 -17.09 12.48 -2.24
N SER A 174 -16.81 11.58 -3.16
CA SER A 174 -15.71 10.61 -3.05
C SER A 174 -14.40 11.39 -2.91
N PRO A 175 -13.78 11.44 -1.72
CA PRO A 175 -12.50 12.07 -1.53
C PRO A 175 -11.45 10.98 -1.72
N HIS A 176 -11.36 10.41 -2.93
CA HIS A 176 -10.31 9.47 -3.27
C HIS A 176 -9.28 10.19 -4.15
N PRO A 177 -8.18 10.69 -3.56
CA PRO A 177 -7.17 11.46 -4.27
C PRO A 177 -6.22 10.60 -5.11
N SER A 178 -6.48 9.29 -5.23
CA SER A 178 -5.64 8.37 -5.99
C SER A 178 -6.50 7.43 -6.85
N ALA A 179 -6.21 7.41 -8.14
CA ALA A 179 -6.66 6.37 -9.05
C ALA A 179 -5.79 5.10 -8.87
N GLY A 180 -6.38 3.92 -9.03
CA GLY A 180 -5.69 2.64 -8.95
C GLY A 180 -6.63 1.48 -8.58
N VAL A 181 -6.07 0.27 -8.51
CA VAL A 181 -6.74 -0.97 -8.04
C VAL A 181 -6.84 -1.01 -6.52
#